data_AF-A0A2H0Y5W3-F1
#
_entry.id   AF-A0A2H0Y5W3-F1
#
_cell.length_a   1.000
_cell.length_b   1.000
_cell.length_c   1.000
_cell.angle_alpha   90.00
_cell.angle_beta   90.00
_cell.angle_gamma   90.00
#
_symmetry.space_group_name_H-M   'P 1'
#
loop_
_entity.id
_entity.type
_entity.pdbx_description
1 polymer ?
#
loop_
_entity_poly.entity_id
_entity_poly.type
_entity_poly.pdbx_seq_one_letter_code
_entity_poly.pdbx_strand_id
1 'polypeptide(L)'
;MKIITRATAISNLKKYIRQDLRRLALKYGVTTYETGKQNKGWKGLILERLAGLETNVSKAPNGLTYELKSVSFHYVKDKLVPKETMAITMINPGELKANSFFESHCWSKLKSIIFCAVMWYGENSEKAELLEVTSLDFSKADELILEVKADYDFIRHKLITQGFKSLTGEDGKWIQARTKGLGHGSETRAFYARPIFIKKILGI
;
A
#
# COMPACT_ATOMS: atom_id res chain seq x y z
N MET A 1 -22.46 -1.69 5.71
CA MET A 1 -21.30 -1.04 5.11
C MET A 1 -21.49 0.47 5.12
N LYS A 2 -20.99 1.14 6.15
CA LYS A 2 -20.97 2.60 6.19
C LYS A 2 -20.09 3.12 5.06
N ILE A 3 -20.69 3.85 4.12
CA ILE A 3 -19.96 4.50 3.04
C ILE A 3 -19.23 5.72 3.62
N ILE A 4 -17.90 5.72 3.57
CA ILE A 4 -17.07 6.86 3.98
C ILE A 4 -16.54 7.55 2.72
N THR A 5 -16.75 8.86 2.63
CA THR A 5 -16.18 9.69 1.57
C THR A 5 -14.71 9.95 1.82
N ARG A 6 -13.94 10.22 0.76
CA ARG A 6 -12.51 10.55 0.85
C ARG A 6 -12.25 11.73 1.79
N ALA A 7 -13.04 12.80 1.67
CA ALA A 7 -12.93 13.97 2.53
C ALA A 7 -13.15 13.64 4.02
N THR A 8 -14.17 12.83 4.33
CA THR A 8 -14.44 12.38 5.70
C THR A 8 -13.32 11.50 6.24
N ALA A 9 -12.81 10.56 5.44
CA ALA A 9 -11.69 9.70 5.85
C ALA A 9 -10.43 10.53 6.16
N ILE A 10 -10.07 11.48 5.30
CA ILE A 10 -8.93 12.39 5.53
C ILE A 10 -9.15 13.21 6.81
N SER A 11 -10.34 13.82 6.97
CA SER A 11 -10.69 14.62 8.14
C SER A 11 -10.58 13.80 9.43
N ASN A 12 -11.03 12.54 9.41
CA ASN A 12 -10.92 11.64 10.55
C ASN A 12 -9.47 11.29 10.86
N LEU A 13 -8.70 10.86 9.86
CA LEU A 13 -7.30 10.45 10.03
C LEU A 13 -6.41 11.60 10.53
N LYS A 14 -6.62 12.82 10.03
CA LYS A 14 -5.83 14.00 10.43
C LYS A 14 -5.92 14.31 11.93
N LYS A 15 -7.00 13.93 12.62
CA LYS A 15 -7.15 14.07 14.08
C LYS A 15 -6.11 13.26 14.87
N TYR A 16 -5.53 12.22 14.25
CA TYR A 16 -4.62 11.27 14.89
C TYR A 16 -3.16 11.48 14.49
N ILE A 17 -2.84 12.53 13.73
CA ILE A 17 -1.45 12.89 13.42
C ILE A 17 -0.69 13.13 14.74
N ARG A 18 0.55 12.63 14.82
CA ARG A 18 1.44 12.59 15.99
C ARG A 18 0.96 11.74 17.16
N GLN A 19 -0.14 11.00 17.00
CA GLN A 19 -0.60 10.07 18.04
C GLN A 19 0.00 8.68 17.85
N ASP A 20 0.12 7.97 18.97
CA ASP A 20 0.57 6.58 19.00
C ASP A 20 -0.55 5.63 18.56
N LEU A 21 -0.43 5.14 17.32
CA LEU A 21 -1.31 4.16 16.71
C LEU A 21 -1.34 2.85 17.49
N ARG A 22 -0.28 2.49 18.22
CA ARG A 22 -0.29 1.24 19.00
C ARG A 22 -1.23 1.34 20.18
N ARG A 23 -1.21 2.45 20.92
CA ARG A 23 -2.17 2.74 22.00
C ARG A 23 -3.60 2.74 21.48
N LEU A 24 -3.84 3.35 20.31
CA LEU A 24 -5.14 3.34 19.66
C LEU A 24 -5.56 1.94 19.25
N ALA A 25 -4.67 1.14 18.66
CA ALA A 25 -4.93 -0.24 18.28
C ALA A 25 -5.39 -1.08 19.48
N LEU A 26 -4.68 -0.99 20.62
CA LEU A 26 -5.07 -1.67 21.85
C LEU A 26 -6.44 -1.19 22.37
N LYS A 27 -6.66 0.14 22.42
CA LYS A 27 -7.94 0.74 22.83
C LYS A 27 -9.12 0.24 21.99
N TYR A 28 -8.89 0.00 20.70
CA TYR A 28 -9.91 -0.43 19.76
C TYR A 28 -9.94 -1.95 19.52
N GLY A 29 -9.15 -2.74 20.27
CA GLY A 29 -9.12 -4.20 20.15
C GLY A 29 -8.51 -4.72 18.84
N VAL A 30 -7.66 -3.94 18.18
CA VAL A 30 -6.93 -4.40 16.99
C VAL A 30 -5.75 -5.27 17.44
N THR A 31 -5.75 -6.53 17.00
CA THR A 31 -4.67 -7.49 17.28
C THR A 31 -3.37 -7.03 16.63
N THR A 32 -2.38 -6.76 17.47
CA THR A 32 -1.08 -6.23 17.06
C THR A 32 0.05 -7.23 17.23
N TYR A 33 -0.18 -8.29 18.01
CA TYR A 33 0.63 -9.50 18.10
C TYR A 33 -0.29 -10.72 18.04
N GLU A 34 0.16 -11.75 17.34
CA GLU A 34 -0.53 -13.03 17.23
C GLU A 34 0.51 -14.14 17.31
N THR A 35 0.32 -15.11 18.21
CA THR A 35 1.22 -16.27 18.35
C THR A 35 2.71 -15.91 18.52
N GLY A 36 3.01 -14.86 19.30
CA GLY A 36 4.39 -14.42 19.57
C GLY A 36 5.07 -13.64 18.43
N LYS A 37 4.35 -13.37 17.33
CA LYS A 37 4.84 -12.54 16.21
C LYS A 37 4.01 -11.28 16.06
N GLN A 38 4.64 -10.18 15.67
CA GLN A 38 3.92 -8.94 15.39
C GLN A 38 3.02 -9.13 14.15
N ASN A 39 1.76 -8.74 14.26
CA ASN A 39 0.83 -8.76 13.14
C ASN A 39 1.22 -7.69 12.12
N LYS A 40 1.82 -8.08 10.99
CA LYS A 40 2.30 -7.11 9.98
C LYS A 40 1.22 -6.17 9.44
N GLY A 41 -0.06 -6.57 9.50
CA GLY A 41 -1.20 -5.77 9.00
C GLY A 41 -1.83 -4.80 10.01
N TRP A 42 -1.42 -4.82 11.29
CA TRP A 42 -2.15 -4.12 12.36
C TRP A 42 -2.27 -2.60 12.12
N LYS A 43 -1.23 -1.97 11.54
CA LYS A 43 -1.22 -0.54 11.22
C LYS A 43 -2.28 -0.16 10.20
N GLY A 44 -2.48 -1.01 9.18
CA GLY A 44 -3.54 -0.81 8.19
C GLY A 44 -4.91 -0.90 8.83
N LEU A 45 -5.14 -1.95 9.63
CA LEU A 45 -6.43 -2.19 10.30
C LEU A 45 -6.84 -1.05 11.24
N ILE A 46 -5.90 -0.52 12.04
CA ILE A 46 -6.21 0.62 12.90
C ILE A 46 -6.49 1.87 12.06
N LEU A 47 -5.74 2.14 10.99
CA LEU A 47 -5.98 3.30 10.13
C LEU A 47 -7.33 3.21 9.39
N GLU A 48 -7.75 2.04 8.93
CA GLU A 48 -9.09 1.82 8.37
C GLU A 48 -10.17 2.19 9.38
N ARG A 49 -10.04 1.68 10.61
CA ARG A 49 -10.96 2.00 11.69
C ARG A 49 -10.98 3.50 12.01
N LEU A 50 -9.82 4.14 12.11
CA LEU A 50 -9.70 5.58 12.38
C LEU A 50 -10.26 6.43 11.23
N ALA A 51 -10.19 5.96 9.98
CA ALA A 51 -10.84 6.59 8.84
C ALA A 51 -12.39 6.51 8.92
N GLY A 52 -12.92 5.61 9.75
CA GLY A 52 -14.35 5.33 9.90
C GLY A 52 -14.83 4.14 9.05
N LEU A 53 -13.90 3.35 8.50
CA LEU A 53 -14.20 2.17 7.71
C LEU A 53 -14.46 0.96 8.60
N GLU A 54 -15.37 0.11 8.15
CA GLU A 54 -15.47 -1.27 8.66
C GLU A 54 -14.30 -2.07 8.09
N THR A 55 -13.56 -2.78 8.95
CA THR A 55 -12.51 -3.70 8.50
C THR A 55 -13.14 -4.78 7.63
N ASN A 56 -12.75 -4.88 6.37
CA ASN A 56 -13.22 -5.93 5.47
C ASN A 56 -12.06 -6.49 4.63
N VAL A 57 -12.23 -7.73 4.15
CA VAL A 57 -11.23 -8.45 3.34
C VAL A 57 -11.48 -8.31 1.83
N SER A 58 -12.28 -7.32 1.41
CA SER A 58 -12.68 -7.16 0.01
C SER A 58 -11.51 -6.73 -0.87
N LYS A 59 -11.48 -7.21 -2.11
CA LYS A 59 -10.56 -6.70 -3.14
C LYS A 59 -10.93 -5.28 -3.61
N ALA A 60 -12.17 -4.83 -3.36
CA ALA A 60 -12.63 -3.50 -3.72
C ALA A 60 -11.79 -2.39 -3.06
N PRO A 61 -11.77 -1.16 -3.60
CA PRO A 61 -11.20 -0.02 -2.90
C PRO A 61 -11.78 0.14 -1.49
N ASN A 62 -10.98 0.65 -0.55
CA ASN A 62 -11.41 0.80 0.84
C ASN A 62 -12.68 1.67 0.98
N GLY A 63 -12.79 2.73 0.18
CA GLY A 63 -14.00 3.55 0.07
C GLY A 63 -14.59 3.53 -1.33
N LEU A 64 -15.64 4.32 -1.59
CA LEU A 64 -16.29 4.39 -2.91
C LEU A 64 -15.32 4.77 -4.05
N THR A 65 -14.36 5.66 -3.77
CA THR A 65 -13.53 6.30 -4.80
C THR A 65 -12.04 6.35 -4.47
N TYR A 66 -11.59 5.72 -3.38
CA TYR A 66 -10.20 5.80 -2.93
C TYR A 66 -9.71 4.50 -2.29
N GLU A 67 -8.40 4.33 -2.33
CA GLU A 67 -7.68 3.30 -1.57
C GLU A 67 -6.96 3.94 -0.37
N LEU A 68 -6.98 3.28 0.78
CA LEU A 68 -6.21 3.70 1.95
C LEU A 68 -4.93 2.86 2.02
N LYS A 69 -3.78 3.53 1.92
CA LYS A 69 -2.48 2.87 2.06
C LYS A 69 -1.68 3.48 3.20
N SER A 70 -0.85 2.66 3.84
CA SER A 70 0.14 3.13 4.80
C SER A 70 1.50 2.55 4.49
N VAL A 71 2.54 3.32 4.82
CA VAL A 71 3.94 2.92 4.67
C VAL A 71 4.70 3.32 5.91
N SER A 72 5.56 2.43 6.37
CA SER A 72 6.46 2.71 7.49
C SER A 72 7.64 3.59 7.03
N PHE A 73 7.99 4.60 7.80
CA PHE A 73 9.12 5.53 7.57
C PHE A 73 10.12 5.48 8.71
N HIS A 74 11.38 5.80 8.41
CA HIS A 74 12.44 5.94 9.41
C HIS A 74 13.43 7.02 8.99
N TYR A 75 14.23 7.52 9.94
CA TYR A 75 15.28 8.49 9.63
C TYR A 75 16.57 7.78 9.20
N VAL A 76 17.16 8.29 8.12
CA VAL A 76 18.52 7.96 7.66
C VAL A 76 19.25 9.27 7.45
N LYS A 77 20.28 9.55 8.27
CA LYS A 77 21.03 10.82 8.24
C LYS A 77 20.08 12.03 8.24
N ASP A 78 19.17 12.05 9.21
CA ASP A 78 18.12 13.08 9.42
C ASP A 78 17.09 13.24 8.28
N LYS A 79 17.12 12.37 7.27
CA LYS A 79 16.12 12.34 6.20
C LYS A 79 15.10 11.26 6.45
N LEU A 80 13.81 11.62 6.42
CA LEU A 80 12.72 10.68 6.51
C LEU A 80 12.63 9.87 5.20
N VAL A 81 12.77 8.55 5.27
CA VAL A 81 12.76 7.68 4.09
C VAL A 81 11.81 6.48 4.29
N PRO A 82 11.14 6.01 3.21
CA PRO A 82 10.32 4.80 3.29
C PRO A 82 11.17 3.61 3.74
N LYS A 83 10.71 2.88 4.74
CA LYS A 83 11.36 1.67 5.25
C LYS A 83 11.15 0.46 4.34
N GLU A 84 10.03 0.45 3.62
CA GLU A 84 9.57 -0.71 2.86
C GLU A 84 8.87 -0.31 1.56
N THR A 85 8.68 -1.29 0.68
CA THR A 85 7.84 -1.19 -0.51
C THR A 85 6.37 -1.24 -0.12
N MET A 86 5.50 -0.51 -0.82
CA MET A 86 4.06 -0.49 -0.53
C MET A 86 3.31 -1.51 -1.38
N ALA A 87 2.58 -2.44 -0.78
CA ALA A 87 1.74 -3.37 -1.54
C ALA A 87 0.57 -2.63 -2.21
N ILE A 88 0.41 -2.82 -3.52
CA ILE A 88 -0.69 -2.22 -4.30
C ILE A 88 -1.86 -3.22 -4.35
N THR A 89 -1.65 -4.35 -5.04
CA THR A 89 -2.64 -5.43 -5.21
C THR A 89 -1.96 -6.75 -5.59
N MET A 90 -2.63 -7.89 -5.39
CA MET A 90 -2.17 -9.20 -5.84
C MET A 90 -2.11 -9.28 -7.37
N ILE A 91 -1.17 -10.03 -7.91
CA ILE A 91 -1.12 -10.35 -9.35
C ILE A 91 -1.91 -11.64 -9.58
N ASN A 92 -2.99 -11.53 -10.36
CA ASN A 92 -3.69 -12.66 -10.94
C ASN A 92 -3.21 -12.82 -12.41
N PRO A 93 -2.62 -13.96 -12.80
CA PRO A 93 -2.13 -14.17 -14.17
C PRO A 93 -3.19 -13.98 -15.25
N GLY A 94 -4.43 -14.43 -15.01
CA GLY A 94 -5.53 -14.27 -15.98
C GLY A 94 -5.89 -12.81 -16.17
N GLU A 95 -6.08 -12.08 -15.07
CA GLU A 95 -6.42 -10.64 -15.10
C GLU A 95 -5.28 -9.81 -15.70
N LEU A 96 -4.01 -10.13 -15.39
CA LEU A 96 -2.85 -9.42 -15.93
C LEU A 96 -2.72 -9.64 -17.44
N LYS A 97 -3.03 -10.84 -17.95
CA LYS A 97 -3.09 -11.09 -19.40
C LYS A 97 -4.25 -10.34 -20.06
N ALA A 98 -5.42 -10.31 -19.42
CA ALA A 98 -6.63 -9.78 -20.05
C ALA A 98 -6.69 -8.25 -20.10
N ASN A 99 -6.19 -7.55 -19.08
CA ASN A 99 -6.45 -6.12 -18.91
C ASN A 99 -5.25 -5.25 -19.27
N SER A 100 -5.51 -4.11 -19.90
CA SER A 100 -4.53 -3.03 -20.00
C SER A 100 -4.33 -2.35 -18.64
N PHE A 101 -3.26 -1.57 -18.47
CA PHE A 101 -2.99 -0.88 -17.20
C PHE A 101 -4.19 -0.08 -16.70
N PHE A 102 -4.81 0.75 -17.54
CA PHE A 102 -5.92 1.63 -17.13
C PHE A 102 -7.26 0.92 -16.89
N GLU A 103 -7.35 -0.36 -17.25
CA GLU A 103 -8.50 -1.23 -16.94
C GLU A 103 -8.20 -2.17 -15.76
N SER A 104 -6.94 -2.19 -15.30
CA SER A 104 -6.49 -3.12 -14.28
C SER A 104 -6.89 -2.73 -12.86
N HIS A 105 -6.95 -3.73 -11.97
CA HIS A 105 -7.02 -3.49 -10.53
C HIS A 105 -5.82 -2.72 -9.99
N CYS A 106 -4.65 -2.81 -10.62
CA CYS A 106 -3.48 -2.03 -10.23
C CYS A 106 -3.77 -0.53 -10.35
N TRP A 107 -4.28 -0.09 -11.51
CA TRP A 107 -4.71 1.28 -11.71
C TRP A 107 -5.86 1.68 -10.80
N SER A 108 -6.87 0.81 -10.62
CA SER A 108 -7.97 1.07 -9.69
C SER A 108 -7.50 1.41 -8.28
N LYS A 109 -6.41 0.80 -7.83
CA LYS A 109 -5.83 0.98 -6.49
C LYS A 109 -4.87 2.17 -6.42
N LEU A 110 -4.37 2.65 -7.56
CA LEU A 110 -3.44 3.77 -7.64
C LEU A 110 -4.12 5.12 -7.95
N LYS A 111 -5.20 5.13 -8.75
CA LYS A 111 -5.77 6.37 -9.30
C LYS A 111 -6.21 7.41 -8.26
N SER A 112 -6.55 6.97 -7.05
CA SER A 112 -6.95 7.82 -5.93
C SER A 112 -6.58 7.13 -4.63
N ILE A 113 -5.64 7.73 -3.89
CA ILE A 113 -5.06 7.15 -2.68
C ILE A 113 -5.18 8.17 -1.55
N ILE A 114 -5.58 7.70 -0.37
CA ILE A 114 -5.24 8.34 0.91
C ILE A 114 -4.00 7.63 1.43
N PHE A 115 -2.94 8.37 1.66
CA PHE A 115 -1.65 7.83 2.08
C PHE A 115 -1.32 8.28 3.51
N CYS A 116 -1.02 7.31 4.36
CA CYS A 116 -0.63 7.51 5.75
C CYS A 116 0.85 7.15 5.95
N ALA A 117 1.68 8.15 6.25
CA ALA A 117 3.06 7.92 6.65
C ALA A 117 3.12 7.56 8.14
N VAL A 118 3.70 6.41 8.49
CA VAL A 118 3.78 5.92 9.87
C VAL A 118 5.24 5.79 10.30
N MET A 119 5.61 6.37 11.43
CA MET A 119 6.97 6.21 11.97
C MET A 119 7.22 4.79 12.44
N TRP A 120 8.37 4.26 12.04
CA TRP A 120 8.89 2.97 12.47
C TRP A 120 9.91 3.15 13.60
N TYR A 121 9.65 2.50 14.73
CA TYR A 121 10.46 2.59 15.94
C TYR A 121 11.20 1.29 16.27
N GLY A 122 11.44 0.44 15.27
CA GLY A 122 12.06 -0.88 15.47
C GLY A 122 11.10 -2.04 15.26
N GLU A 123 11.68 -3.23 15.14
CA GLU A 123 10.95 -4.49 15.18
C GLU A 123 10.32 -4.67 16.56
N ASN A 124 9.10 -5.19 16.61
CA ASN A 124 8.37 -5.42 17.86
C ASN A 124 8.15 -4.16 18.73
N SER A 125 8.32 -2.97 18.15
CA SER A 125 8.14 -1.73 18.89
C SER A 125 6.72 -1.60 19.44
N GLU A 126 6.63 -1.14 20.69
CA GLU A 126 5.37 -0.79 21.35
C GLU A 126 4.86 0.60 20.97
N LYS A 127 5.55 1.29 20.05
CA LYS A 127 5.16 2.60 19.52
C LYS A 127 5.02 2.53 17.99
N ALA A 128 3.99 3.19 17.46
CA ALA A 128 3.97 3.61 16.06
C ALA A 128 3.23 4.94 15.94
N GLU A 129 3.79 5.90 15.22
CA GLU A 129 3.23 7.26 15.20
C GLU A 129 2.72 7.61 13.79
N LEU A 130 1.51 8.13 13.66
CA LEU A 130 1.03 8.65 12.38
C LEU A 130 1.66 10.01 12.12
N LEU A 131 2.56 10.10 11.15
CA LEU A 131 3.30 11.32 10.85
C LEU A 131 2.49 12.27 9.97
N GLU A 132 1.87 11.72 8.93
CA GLU A 132 1.21 12.51 7.91
C GLU A 132 0.08 11.73 7.25
N VAL A 133 -0.95 12.48 6.84
CA VAL A 133 -2.05 12.00 6.01
C VAL A 133 -2.14 12.90 4.80
N THR A 134 -1.79 12.34 3.64
CA THR A 134 -1.91 13.03 2.36
C THR A 134 -2.87 12.29 1.44
N SER A 135 -3.26 12.95 0.35
CA SER A 135 -4.18 12.39 -0.62
C SER A 135 -3.69 12.69 -2.02
N LEU A 136 -3.62 11.66 -2.85
CA LEU A 136 -3.13 11.73 -4.22
C LEU A 136 -4.24 11.32 -5.16
N ASP A 137 -4.40 12.06 -6.25
CA ASP A 137 -5.27 11.70 -7.38
C ASP A 137 -4.43 11.76 -8.64
N PHE A 138 -4.50 10.71 -9.43
CA PHE A 138 -3.74 10.58 -10.67
C PHE A 138 -4.70 10.59 -11.85
N SER A 139 -4.34 11.37 -12.86
CA SER A 139 -4.91 11.32 -14.20
C SER A 139 -4.19 10.28 -15.06
N LYS A 140 -4.82 9.92 -16.19
CA LYS A 140 -4.19 9.04 -17.19
C LYS A 140 -3.06 9.72 -17.97
N ALA A 141 -2.97 11.06 -17.89
CA ALA A 141 -2.00 11.87 -18.61
C ALA A 141 -0.76 12.22 -17.77
N ASP A 142 -0.75 11.89 -16.47
CA ASP A 142 0.39 12.15 -15.60
C ASP A 142 1.63 11.39 -16.08
N GLU A 143 2.74 12.09 -16.30
CA GLU A 143 3.99 11.52 -16.81
C GLU A 143 4.49 10.35 -15.95
N LEU A 144 4.46 10.53 -14.63
CA LEU A 144 4.83 9.47 -13.68
C LEU A 144 3.94 8.23 -13.83
N ILE A 145 2.66 8.41 -14.15
CA ILE A 145 1.72 7.31 -14.32
C ILE A 145 1.93 6.60 -15.66
N LEU A 146 2.34 7.32 -16.70
CA LEU A 146 2.76 6.71 -17.95
C LEU A 146 4.02 5.85 -17.76
N GLU A 147 4.94 6.25 -16.88
CA GLU A 147 6.07 5.39 -16.50
C GLU A 147 5.63 4.17 -15.68
N VAL A 148 4.68 4.32 -14.74
CA VAL A 148 4.10 3.16 -14.01
C VAL A 148 3.37 2.21 -14.95
N LYS A 149 2.69 2.74 -15.98
CA LYS A 149 2.08 1.94 -17.06
C LYS A 149 3.15 1.13 -17.80
N ALA A 150 4.29 1.74 -18.12
CA ALA A 150 5.38 1.03 -18.79
C ALA A 150 5.91 -0.15 -17.96
N ASP A 151 6.05 0.02 -16.64
CA ASP A 151 6.40 -1.08 -15.74
C ASP A 151 5.35 -2.19 -15.73
N TYR A 152 4.06 -1.82 -15.67
CA TYR A 152 2.95 -2.78 -15.72
C TYR A 152 2.99 -3.58 -17.02
N ASP A 153 3.14 -2.89 -18.15
CA ASP A 153 3.18 -3.52 -19.47
C ASP A 153 4.41 -4.42 -19.64
N PHE A 154 5.57 -4.02 -19.10
CA PHE A 154 6.77 -4.86 -19.04
C PHE A 154 6.51 -6.15 -18.25
N ILE A 155 5.97 -6.05 -17.04
CA ILE A 155 5.63 -7.20 -16.18
C ILE A 155 4.58 -8.09 -16.86
N ARG A 156 3.57 -7.48 -17.49
CA ARG A 156 2.54 -8.19 -18.26
C ARG A 156 3.15 -8.96 -19.43
N HIS A 157 4.01 -8.33 -20.21
CA HIS A 157 4.68 -8.95 -21.35
C HIS A 157 5.55 -10.13 -20.89
N LYS A 158 6.36 -9.94 -19.85
CA LYS A 158 7.18 -11.00 -19.28
C LYS A 158 6.35 -12.19 -18.81
N LEU A 159 5.21 -11.95 -18.15
CA LEU A 159 4.28 -13.02 -17.77
C LEU A 159 3.75 -13.78 -18.99
N ILE A 160 3.41 -13.08 -20.08
CA ILE A 160 2.86 -13.69 -21.30
C ILE A 160 3.92 -14.55 -22.00
N THR A 161 5.16 -14.07 -22.12
CA THR A 161 6.19 -14.73 -22.94
C THR A 161 7.04 -15.73 -22.15
N GLN A 162 7.27 -15.50 -20.86
CA GLN A 162 8.18 -16.30 -20.02
C GLN A 162 7.45 -17.02 -18.87
N GLY A 163 6.15 -16.77 -18.69
CA GLY A 163 5.33 -17.40 -17.66
C GLY A 163 5.45 -16.75 -16.28
N PHE A 164 4.50 -17.06 -15.40
CA PHE A 164 4.34 -16.39 -14.10
C PHE A 164 5.55 -16.55 -13.15
N LYS A 165 6.25 -17.68 -13.21
CA LYS A 165 7.42 -17.95 -12.34
C LYS A 165 8.62 -17.07 -12.68
N SER A 166 8.66 -16.48 -13.88
CA SER A 166 9.72 -15.55 -14.30
C SER A 166 9.61 -14.16 -13.64
N LEU A 167 8.48 -13.84 -13.00
CA LEU A 167 8.28 -12.54 -12.36
C LEU A 167 9.12 -12.41 -11.08
N THR A 168 9.90 -11.33 -11.00
CA THR A 168 10.84 -11.07 -9.90
C THR A 168 10.71 -9.65 -9.35
N GLY A 169 11.26 -9.44 -8.15
CA GLY A 169 11.33 -8.12 -7.54
C GLY A 169 12.27 -7.15 -8.28
N GLU A 170 12.96 -7.57 -9.32
CA GLU A 170 13.78 -6.70 -10.16
C GLU A 170 12.95 -6.04 -11.26
N ASP A 171 11.78 -6.57 -11.57
CA ASP A 171 10.93 -6.05 -12.64
C ASP A 171 10.43 -4.63 -12.32
N GLY A 172 10.49 -3.75 -13.32
CA GLY A 172 9.97 -2.37 -13.30
C GLY A 172 10.77 -1.38 -12.44
N LYS A 173 10.65 -0.09 -12.76
CA LYS A 173 11.35 1.05 -12.14
C LYS A 173 10.60 1.60 -10.92
N TRP A 174 9.29 1.78 -11.02
CA TRP A 174 8.40 2.38 -10.02
C TRP A 174 7.56 1.33 -9.30
N ILE A 175 7.02 0.38 -10.04
CA ILE A 175 6.31 -0.78 -9.49
C ILE A 175 7.04 -2.08 -9.84
N GLN A 176 6.83 -3.12 -9.03
CA GLN A 176 7.54 -4.40 -9.16
C GLN A 176 6.64 -5.59 -8.80
N ALA A 177 6.97 -6.77 -9.32
CA ALA A 177 6.30 -8.03 -8.98
C ALA A 177 7.07 -8.77 -7.86
N ARG A 178 6.57 -8.75 -6.63
CA ARG A 178 7.23 -9.44 -5.50
C ARG A 178 6.40 -10.57 -4.93
N THR A 179 7.07 -11.57 -4.37
CA THR A 179 6.43 -12.63 -3.59
C THR A 179 5.67 -12.05 -2.41
N LYS A 180 4.42 -12.47 -2.24
CA LYS A 180 3.57 -12.10 -1.09
C LYS A 180 2.92 -13.35 -0.53
N GLY A 181 3.22 -13.68 0.73
CA GLY A 181 2.77 -14.90 1.40
C GLY A 181 3.68 -15.28 2.58
N LEU A 182 3.46 -16.47 3.17
CA LEU A 182 4.08 -16.94 4.43
C LEU A 182 5.60 -17.26 4.36
N GLY A 183 6.31 -16.89 3.28
CA GLY A 183 7.76 -17.05 3.16
C GLY A 183 8.19 -17.96 2.01
N HIS A 184 9.34 -18.64 2.19
CA HIS A 184 9.94 -19.55 1.21
C HIS A 184 8.95 -20.65 0.80
N GLY A 185 8.60 -20.70 -0.50
CA GLY A 185 7.63 -21.64 -1.06
C GLY A 185 6.33 -21.00 -1.56
N SER A 186 6.05 -19.73 -1.22
CA SER A 186 4.91 -19.01 -1.78
C SER A 186 5.16 -18.65 -3.25
N GLU A 187 4.32 -19.18 -4.14
CA GLU A 187 4.37 -18.86 -5.57
C GLU A 187 3.60 -17.57 -5.92
N THR A 188 2.79 -17.04 -4.99
CA THR A 188 1.97 -15.86 -5.25
C THR A 188 2.79 -14.59 -5.38
N ARG A 189 2.35 -13.68 -6.27
CA ARG A 189 2.98 -12.38 -6.52
C ARG A 189 1.99 -11.25 -6.28
N ALA A 190 2.51 -10.08 -5.92
CA ALA A 190 1.75 -8.83 -5.85
C ALA A 190 2.55 -7.71 -6.50
N PHE A 191 1.83 -6.70 -7.01
CA PHE A 191 2.41 -5.42 -7.37
C PHE A 191 2.77 -4.65 -6.11
N TYR A 192 4.00 -4.18 -6.05
CA TYR A 192 4.49 -3.30 -5.00
C TYR A 192 5.01 -2.00 -5.62
N ALA A 193 4.68 -0.87 -5.01
CA ALA A 193 5.36 0.40 -5.27
C ALA A 193 6.72 0.41 -4.57
N ARG A 194 7.77 0.76 -5.32
CA ARG A 194 9.14 0.88 -4.80
C ARG A 194 9.28 2.13 -3.94
N PRO A 195 10.28 2.17 -3.03
CA PRO A 195 10.56 3.35 -2.22
C PRO A 195 10.77 4.62 -3.05
N ILE A 196 11.36 4.51 -4.24
CA ILE A 196 11.56 5.68 -5.12
C ILE A 196 10.24 6.27 -5.64
N PHE A 197 9.23 5.43 -5.90
CA PHE A 197 7.89 5.90 -6.25
C PHE A 197 7.25 6.61 -5.06
N ILE A 198 7.33 6.01 -3.87
CA ILE A 198 6.79 6.58 -2.64
C ILE A 198 7.42 7.95 -2.34
N LYS A 199 8.75 8.06 -2.49
CA LYS A 199 9.45 9.35 -2.37
C LYS A 199 8.95 10.38 -3.38
N LYS A 200 8.86 9.98 -4.65
CA LYS A 200 8.41 10.85 -5.75
C LYS A 200 6.99 11.39 -5.53
N ILE A 201 6.05 10.57 -5.08
CA ILE A 201 4.65 10.98 -4.87
C ILE A 201 4.45 11.80 -3.59
N LEU A 202 5.38 11.71 -2.63
CA LEU A 202 5.34 12.49 -1.39
C LEU A 202 6.23 13.74 -1.42
N GLY A 203 7.07 13.90 -2.45
CA GLY A 203 7.97 15.05 -2.57
C GLY A 203 9.12 15.05 -1.55
N ILE A 204 9.63 13.88 -1.16
CA ILE A 204 10.69 13.69 -0.14
C ILE A 204 11.95 13.00 -0.68
#